data_AF-A0A2T0UJE6-F1
#
_entry.id   AF-A0A2T0UJE6-F1
#
_cell.length_a   1.000
_cell.length_b   1.000
_cell.length_c   1.000
_cell.angle_alpha   90.00
_cell.angle_beta   90.00
_cell.angle_gamma   90.00
#
_symmetry.space_group_name_H-M   'P 1'
#
loop_
_entity.id
_entity.type
_entity.pdbx_description
1 polymer ?
#
loop_
_entity_poly.entity_id
_entity_poly.type
_entity_poly.pdbx_seq_one_letter_code
_entity_poly.pdbx_strand_id
1 'polypeptide(L)'
;MSQTPDASSPDSGVVTVTRNDDQGRYDVTVDGDLAGFTEFFDDGDQRVFFHTEIDDAFGGRGLAGTLVQQALDATREDGQRIVPVCPYVAKYVKKHDTWADIVDRVTPDALQKSGEEAKRRKG
;
A
#
# COMPACT_ATOMS: atom_id res chain seq x y z
N MET A 1 -8.37 20.83 11.74
CA MET A 1 -8.75 19.83 10.72
C MET A 1 -7.95 18.58 11.05
N SER A 2 -8.28 17.90 12.15
CA SER A 2 -9.14 16.72 12.23
C SER A 2 -8.43 15.43 11.83
N GLN A 3 -7.57 14.93 12.71
CA GLN A 3 -7.45 13.48 12.91
C GLN A 3 -6.94 13.21 14.33
N THR A 4 -7.87 13.03 15.26
CA THR A 4 -7.62 12.28 16.50
C THR A 4 -7.75 10.80 16.14
N PRO A 5 -6.69 9.98 16.22
CA PRO A 5 -6.85 8.54 16.13
C PRO A 5 -7.56 8.05 17.40
N ASP A 6 -8.73 7.44 17.21
CA ASP A 6 -9.43 6.67 18.25
C ASP A 6 -8.60 5.42 18.57
N ALA A 7 -7.93 5.46 19.71
CA ALA A 7 -7.12 4.39 20.25
C ALA A 7 -8.01 3.28 20.82
N SER A 8 -8.53 2.42 19.95
CA SER A 8 -9.23 1.20 20.36
C SER A 8 -8.27 0.00 20.43
N SER A 9 -7.55 -0.11 21.57
CA SER A 9 -6.90 -1.30 22.18
C SER A 9 -5.37 -1.18 22.43
N PRO A 10 -4.90 -1.07 23.69
CA PRO A 10 -3.50 -0.77 24.03
C PRO A 10 -2.54 -1.98 24.14
N ASP A 11 -2.88 -3.17 23.63
CA ASP A 11 -2.00 -4.37 23.79
C ASP A 11 -1.25 -4.78 22.52
N SER A 12 -1.29 -3.96 21.48
CA SER A 12 -0.47 -4.11 20.27
C SER A 12 -0.18 -2.71 19.77
N GLY A 13 1.11 -2.35 19.65
CA GLY A 13 1.60 -1.01 19.36
C GLY A 13 0.81 -0.19 18.33
N VAL A 14 0.85 1.14 18.44
CA VAL A 14 0.05 2.02 17.59
C VAL A 14 0.52 1.91 16.14
N VAL A 15 -0.26 1.24 15.30
CA VAL A 15 0.02 1.12 13.86
C VAL A 15 -0.56 2.32 13.11
N THR A 16 0.29 3.09 12.46
CA THR A 16 -0.12 4.26 11.65
C THR A 16 0.34 4.07 10.22
N VAL A 17 -0.56 4.32 9.26
CA VAL A 17 -0.22 4.31 7.83
C VAL A 17 -0.29 5.73 7.31
N THR A 18 0.81 6.22 6.74
CA THR A 18 0.94 7.58 6.24
C THR A 18 1.23 7.54 4.74
N ARG A 19 0.43 8.27 3.95
CA ARG A 19 0.70 8.48 2.52
C ARG A 19 1.87 9.46 2.38
N ASN A 20 2.86 9.07 1.61
CA ASN A 20 4.05 9.84 1.31
C ASN A 20 4.14 10.08 -0.20
N ASP A 21 3.41 11.08 -0.67
CA ASP A 21 3.32 11.44 -2.10
C ASP A 21 4.65 11.84 -2.73
N ASP A 22 5.52 12.49 -1.95
CA ASP A 22 6.87 12.87 -2.41
C ASP A 22 7.69 11.64 -2.84
N GLN A 23 7.56 10.57 -2.07
CA GLN A 23 8.21 9.29 -2.34
C GLN A 23 7.37 8.31 -3.16
N GLY A 24 6.10 8.63 -3.44
CA GLY A 24 5.17 7.73 -4.14
C GLY A 24 4.95 6.43 -3.36
N ARG A 25 4.79 6.50 -2.04
CA ARG A 25 4.63 5.30 -1.20
C ARG A 25 3.75 5.55 0.02
N TYR A 26 3.23 4.49 0.60
CA TYR A 26 2.61 4.53 1.93
C TYR A 26 3.59 3.91 2.92
N ASP A 27 3.88 4.63 3.98
CA ASP A 27 4.74 4.20 5.07
C ASP A 27 3.87 3.64 6.20
N VAL A 28 4.19 2.46 6.73
CA VAL A 28 3.59 1.95 7.97
C VAL A 28 4.56 2.13 9.13
N THR A 29 4.11 2.77 10.19
CA THR A 29 4.86 2.93 11.42
C THR A 29 4.19 2.18 12.57
N VAL A 30 4.98 1.66 13.50
CA VAL A 30 4.53 1.03 14.74
C VAL A 30 5.18 1.77 15.89
N ASP A 31 4.38 2.39 16.75
CA ASP A 31 4.86 3.24 17.86
C ASP A 31 5.81 4.38 17.42
N GLY A 32 5.71 4.80 16.14
CA GLY A 32 6.54 5.82 15.53
C GLY A 32 7.75 5.30 14.76
N ASP A 33 8.10 4.03 14.89
CA ASP A 33 9.17 3.39 14.12
C ASP A 33 8.66 2.92 12.76
N LEU A 34 9.42 3.19 11.68
CA LEU A 34 9.09 2.73 10.33
C LEU A 34 9.18 1.20 10.27
N ALA A 35 8.02 0.55 10.18
CA ALA A 35 7.92 -0.89 10.10
C ALA A 35 7.89 -1.40 8.65
N GLY A 36 7.63 -0.53 7.67
CA GLY A 36 7.67 -0.89 6.25
C GLY A 36 7.00 0.13 5.36
N PHE A 37 6.88 -0.19 4.07
CA PHE A 37 6.29 0.68 3.08
C PHE A 37 5.74 -0.08 1.87
N THR A 38 4.82 0.56 1.14
CA THR A 38 4.34 0.06 -0.15
C THR A 38 4.39 1.18 -1.16
N GLU A 39 5.11 0.93 -2.25
CA GLU A 39 5.28 1.89 -3.34
C GLU A 39 4.13 1.78 -4.33
N PHE A 40 3.74 2.94 -4.85
CA PHE A 40 2.72 3.08 -5.87
C PHE A 40 3.08 4.18 -6.86
N PHE A 41 2.44 4.14 -8.02
CA PHE A 41 2.38 5.30 -8.92
C PHE A 41 0.99 5.39 -9.51
N ASP A 42 0.63 6.62 -9.91
CA ASP A 42 -0.64 6.91 -10.55
C ASP A 42 -0.46 6.91 -12.08
N ASP A 43 -1.26 6.11 -12.77
CA ASP A 43 -1.35 5.98 -14.22
C ASP A 43 -2.78 6.31 -14.66
N GLY A 44 -3.05 7.59 -14.87
CA GLY A 44 -4.40 8.08 -15.14
C GLY A 44 -5.35 7.75 -13.99
N ASP A 45 -6.42 7.01 -14.28
CA ASP A 45 -7.42 6.58 -13.29
C ASP A 45 -6.99 5.32 -12.50
N GLN A 46 -5.76 4.82 -12.70
CA GLN A 46 -5.27 3.60 -12.06
C GLN A 46 -4.10 3.91 -11.13
N ARG A 47 -4.12 3.34 -9.93
CA ARG A 47 -2.99 3.33 -9.00
C ARG A 47 -2.35 1.95 -9.00
N VAL A 48 -1.09 1.91 -9.38
CA VAL A 48 -0.31 0.68 -9.56
C VAL A 48 0.55 0.43 -8.34
N PHE A 49 0.27 -0.63 -7.60
CA PHE A 49 1.07 -1.07 -6.45
C PHE A 49 2.09 -2.11 -6.89
N PHE A 50 3.37 -1.74 -6.94
CA PHE A 50 4.41 -2.57 -7.55
C PHE A 50 5.43 -3.14 -6.58
N HIS A 51 5.58 -2.54 -5.39
CA HIS A 51 6.52 -3.01 -4.39
C HIS A 51 5.94 -2.83 -2.99
N THR A 52 6.12 -3.83 -2.15
CA THR A 52 5.69 -3.80 -0.74
C THR A 52 6.78 -4.49 0.06
N GLU A 53 7.29 -3.82 1.07
CA GLU A 53 8.34 -4.31 1.93
C GLU A 53 8.00 -4.00 3.39
N ILE A 54 8.12 -5.00 4.25
CA ILE A 54 8.01 -4.85 5.69
C ILE A 54 9.35 -5.25 6.29
N ASP A 55 9.81 -4.45 7.22
CA ASP A 55 11.04 -4.72 7.95
C ASP A 55 10.91 -6.02 8.75
N ASP A 56 11.94 -6.86 8.70
CA ASP A 56 11.92 -8.20 9.29
C ASP A 56 11.68 -8.16 10.81
N ALA A 57 12.12 -7.09 11.50
CA ALA A 57 11.89 -6.89 12.93
C ALA A 57 10.39 -6.76 13.28
N PHE A 58 9.59 -6.34 12.31
CA PHE A 58 8.15 -6.16 12.41
C PHE A 58 7.36 -7.21 11.59
N GLY A 59 8.08 -8.13 10.93
CA GLY A 59 7.53 -9.26 10.20
C GLY A 59 6.66 -10.18 11.07
N GLY A 60 5.72 -10.89 10.43
CA GLY A 60 4.86 -11.87 11.12
C GLY A 60 3.73 -11.30 11.96
N ARG A 61 3.62 -9.96 12.08
CA ARG A 61 2.58 -9.26 12.87
C ARG A 61 1.35 -8.84 12.05
N GLY A 62 1.30 -9.19 10.76
CA GLY A 62 0.20 -8.82 9.86
C GLY A 62 0.24 -7.37 9.33
N LEU A 63 1.31 -6.62 9.60
CA LEU A 63 1.43 -5.20 9.21
C LEU A 63 1.36 -4.96 7.71
N ALA A 64 1.93 -5.86 6.89
CA ALA A 64 1.79 -5.80 5.44
C ALA A 64 0.31 -5.78 5.01
N GLY A 65 -0.54 -6.54 5.71
CA GLY A 65 -1.97 -6.57 5.46
C GLY A 65 -2.64 -5.26 5.83
N THR A 66 -2.32 -4.69 6.99
CA THR A 66 -2.85 -3.38 7.44
C THR A 66 -2.42 -2.25 6.50
N LEU A 67 -1.15 -2.21 6.12
CA LEU A 67 -0.60 -1.24 5.18
C LEU A 67 -1.32 -1.30 3.84
N VAL A 68 -1.39 -2.49 3.25
CA VAL A 68 -2.06 -2.68 1.96
C VAL A 68 -3.53 -2.34 2.09
N GLN A 69 -4.22 -2.80 3.13
CA GLN A 69 -5.63 -2.48 3.36
C GLN A 69 -5.89 -0.97 3.33
N GLN A 70 -5.16 -0.20 4.13
CA GLN A 70 -5.31 1.25 4.23
C GLN A 70 -4.97 1.94 2.91
N ALA A 71 -3.93 1.49 2.21
CA ALA A 71 -3.55 2.06 0.92
C ALA A 71 -4.61 1.78 -0.17
N LEU A 72 -5.21 0.58 -0.18
CA LEU A 72 -6.29 0.23 -1.10
C LEU A 72 -7.57 1.00 -0.77
N ASP A 73 -7.88 1.19 0.51
CA ASP A 73 -9.04 1.97 0.95
C ASP A 73 -8.91 3.44 0.53
N ALA A 74 -7.75 4.05 0.79
CA ALA A 74 -7.46 5.41 0.32
C ALA A 74 -7.56 5.54 -1.20
N THR A 75 -7.12 4.52 -1.95
CA THR A 75 -7.24 4.49 -3.42
C THR A 75 -8.70 4.44 -3.87
N ARG A 76 -9.53 3.68 -3.16
CA ARG A 76 -10.97 3.62 -3.39
C ARG A 76 -11.64 4.95 -3.10
N GLU A 77 -11.27 5.59 -1.99
CA GLU A 77 -11.81 6.91 -1.60
C GLU A 77 -11.44 8.01 -2.61
N ASP A 78 -10.25 7.91 -3.22
CA ASP A 78 -9.81 8.79 -4.30
C ASP A 78 -10.56 8.54 -5.63
N GLY A 79 -11.33 7.44 -5.72
CA GLY A 79 -12.04 7.05 -6.94
C GLY A 79 -11.15 6.41 -8.00
N GLN A 80 -9.93 6.00 -7.64
CA GLN A 80 -8.98 5.37 -8.55
C GLN A 80 -9.13 3.84 -8.53
N ARG A 81 -8.70 3.19 -9.63
CA ARG A 81 -8.66 1.73 -9.77
C ARG A 81 -7.33 1.18 -9.29
N ILE A 82 -7.35 -0.02 -8.71
CA ILE A 82 -6.17 -0.66 -8.11
C ILE A 82 -5.56 -1.63 -9.12
N VAL A 83 -4.26 -1.51 -9.38
CA VAL A 83 -3.50 -2.48 -10.19
C VAL A 83 -2.45 -3.17 -9.31
N PRO A 84 -2.67 -4.43 -8.92
CA PRO A 84 -1.80 -5.12 -7.97
C PRO A 84 -0.64 -5.82 -8.69
N VAL A 85 0.38 -5.06 -9.12
CA VAL A 85 1.60 -5.61 -9.73
C VAL A 85 2.39 -6.45 -8.71
N CYS A 86 2.49 -6.00 -7.47
CA CYS A 86 3.16 -6.73 -6.41
C CYS A 86 2.42 -8.06 -6.13
N PRO A 87 3.12 -9.22 -6.10
CA PRO A 87 2.49 -10.51 -5.85
C PRO A 87 1.84 -10.60 -4.46
N TYR A 88 2.30 -9.80 -3.49
CA TYR A 88 1.68 -9.72 -2.17
C TYR A 88 0.30 -9.07 -2.26
N VAL A 89 0.21 -7.88 -2.87
CA VAL A 89 -1.05 -7.15 -3.07
C VAL A 89 -2.02 -7.98 -3.89
N ALA A 90 -1.56 -8.64 -4.96
CA ALA A 90 -2.38 -9.52 -5.79
C ALA A 90 -3.01 -10.67 -4.99
N LYS A 91 -2.24 -11.30 -4.08
CA LYS A 91 -2.76 -12.32 -3.17
C LYS A 91 -3.73 -11.74 -2.14
N TYR A 92 -3.46 -10.52 -1.66
CA TYR A 92 -4.30 -9.84 -0.68
C TYR A 92 -5.69 -9.54 -1.25
N VAL A 93 -5.77 -8.86 -2.40
CA VAL A 93 -7.05 -8.53 -3.05
C VAL A 93 -7.79 -9.78 -3.53
N LYS A 94 -7.07 -10.85 -3.91
CA LYS A 94 -7.70 -12.13 -4.25
C LYS A 94 -8.31 -12.85 -3.03
N LYS A 95 -7.74 -12.63 -1.85
CA LYS A 95 -8.27 -13.17 -0.59
C LYS A 95 -9.43 -12.32 -0.05
N HIS A 96 -9.47 -11.04 -0.38
CA HIS A 96 -10.44 -10.07 0.09
C HIS A 96 -11.20 -9.41 -1.07
N ASP A 97 -12.39 -9.93 -1.37
CA ASP A 97 -13.25 -9.46 -2.47
C ASP A 97 -13.77 -8.01 -2.28
N THR A 98 -13.53 -7.38 -1.14
CA THR A 98 -13.97 -6.00 -0.81
C THR A 98 -13.59 -4.96 -1.87
N TRP A 99 -12.45 -5.15 -2.52
CA TRP A 99 -11.94 -4.23 -3.56
C TRP A 99 -12.01 -4.83 -4.97
N ALA A 100 -12.56 -6.04 -5.14
CA ALA A 100 -12.59 -6.72 -6.44
C ALA A 100 -13.32 -5.92 -7.53
N ASP A 101 -14.25 -5.03 -7.15
CA ASP A 101 -14.97 -4.12 -8.04
C ASP A 101 -14.07 -3.03 -8.66
N ILE A 102 -13.04 -2.60 -7.93
CA ILE A 102 -12.11 -1.54 -8.36
C ILE A 102 -10.71 -2.05 -8.69
N VAL A 103 -10.49 -3.38 -8.62
CA VAL A 103 -9.21 -4.01 -8.96
C VAL A 103 -9.18 -4.33 -10.45
N ASP A 104 -8.22 -3.74 -11.14
CA ASP A 104 -7.96 -3.99 -12.54
C ASP A 104 -6.90 -5.10 -12.72
N ARG A 105 -6.89 -5.73 -13.89
CA ARG A 105 -5.85 -6.73 -14.19
C ARG A 105 -4.53 -6.03 -14.45
N VAL A 106 -3.45 -6.65 -13.99
CA VAL A 106 -2.10 -6.23 -14.33
C VAL A 106 -1.89 -6.34 -15.83
N THR A 107 -1.71 -5.20 -16.49
CA THR A 107 -1.39 -5.11 -17.92
C THR A 107 0.12 -5.18 -18.13
N PRO A 108 0.60 -5.62 -19.32
CA PRO A 108 2.03 -5.57 -19.64
C PRO A 108 2.60 -4.14 -19.58
N ASP A 109 1.77 -3.14 -19.89
CA ASP A 109 2.12 -1.73 -19.80
C ASP A 109 2.36 -1.29 -18.34
N ALA A 110 1.45 -1.66 -17.42
CA ALA A 110 1.64 -1.41 -15.99
C ALA A 110 2.90 -2.09 -15.43
N LEU A 111 3.22 -3.30 -15.89
CA LEU A 111 4.47 -3.99 -15.53
C LEU A 111 5.70 -3.24 -16.02
N GLN A 112 5.70 -2.80 -17.27
CA GLN A 112 6.80 -2.03 -17.85
C GLN A 112 7.02 -0.73 -17.07
N LYS A 113 5.97 0.08 -16.90
CA LYS A 113 6.00 1.33 -16.14
C LYS A 113 6.48 1.14 -14.71
N SER A 114 6.01 0.08 -14.03
CA SER A 114 6.45 -0.23 -12.67
C SER A 114 7.95 -0.52 -12.57
N GLY A 115 8.52 -1.20 -13.57
CA GLY A 115 9.96 -1.45 -13.63
C GLY A 115 10.75 -0.17 -13.88
N GLU A 116 10.22 0.74 -14.70
CA GLU A 116 10.83 2.05 -14.94
C GLU A 116 10.80 2.94 -13.69
N GLU A 117 9.67 2.98 -12.99
CA GLU A 117 9.53 3.74 -11.73
C GLU A 117 10.45 3.18 -10.64
N ALA A 118 10.49 1.85 -10.47
CA ALA A 118 11.43 1.22 -9.53
C ALA A 118 12.91 1.54 -9.85
N LYS A 119 13.25 1.68 -11.13
CA LYS A 119 14.60 2.07 -11.56
C LYS A 119 14.89 3.55 -11.29
N ARG A 120 13.92 4.44 -11.53
CA ARG A 120 14.05 5.88 -11.24
C ARG A 120 14.26 6.16 -9.76
N ARG A 121 13.59 5.40 -8.89
CA ARG A 121 13.70 5.57 -7.43
C ARG A 121 15.01 5.01 -6.85
N LYS A 122 15.69 4.10 -7.57
CA LYS A 122 16.98 3.52 -7.16
C LYS A 122 18.21 4.27 -7.71
N GLY A 123 18.03 5.23 -8.60
CA GLY A 123 19.10 6.00 -9.25
C GLY A 123 19.29 7.38 -8.62
#